data_AF-A0A377J876-F1
#
_entry.id   AF-A0A377J876-F1
#
_cell.length_a   1.000
_cell.length_b   1.000
_cell.length_c   1.000
_cell.angle_alpha   90.00
_cell.angle_beta   90.00
_cell.angle_gamma   90.00
#
_symmetry.space_group_name_H-M   'P 1'
#
loop_
_entity.id
_entity.type
_entity.pdbx_description
1 polymer ?
#
loop_
_entity_poly.entity_id
_entity_poly.type
_entity_poly.pdbx_seq_one_letter_code
_entity_poly.pdbx_strand_id
1 'polypeptide(L)'
;MNNDIDIIDSLEELEAFLISVENGGLGLTGVAGVALATNNATGQPFVAVLDDKHQLILARNVTQAVFETGKDLVRHGPRKH
;
A
#
# COMPACT_ATOMS: atom_id res chain seq x y z
N MET A 1 19.97 7.15 -12.94
CA MET A 1 18.56 6.97 -13.34
C MET A 1 18.14 5.62 -12.78
N ASN A 2 17.15 5.61 -11.90
CA ASN A 2 16.28 4.48 -11.50
C ASN A 2 15.36 5.06 -10.41
N ASN A 3 14.50 6.00 -10.83
CA ASN A 3 13.30 6.33 -10.07
C ASN A 3 12.17 5.54 -10.72
N ASP A 4 12.36 4.23 -10.87
CA ASP A 4 11.23 3.34 -11.11
C ASP A 4 10.38 3.54 -9.87
N ILE A 5 9.31 4.29 -10.04
CA ILE A 5 8.25 4.36 -9.06
C ILE A 5 7.74 2.93 -9.03
N ASP A 6 8.21 2.11 -8.08
CA ASP A 6 7.84 0.71 -7.95
C ASP A 6 6.32 0.62 -7.84
N ILE A 7 5.67 0.38 -8.98
CA ILE A 7 4.24 0.15 -9.08
C ILE A 7 4.05 -1.29 -8.66
N ILE A 8 3.24 -1.51 -7.63
CA ILE A 8 2.83 -2.85 -7.21
C ILE A 8 1.87 -3.38 -8.26
N ASP A 9 2.29 -4.41 -8.98
CA ASP A 9 1.52 -4.97 -10.10
C ASP A 9 0.93 -6.36 -9.85
N SER A 10 1.28 -6.97 -8.72
CA SER A 10 0.80 -8.28 -8.28
C SER A 10 0.28 -8.27 -6.85
N LEU A 11 -0.52 -9.29 -6.49
CA LEU A 11 -1.03 -9.45 -5.12
C LEU A 11 0.08 -9.85 -4.15
N GLU A 12 1.07 -10.60 -4.62
CA GLU A 12 2.24 -11.01 -3.86
C GLU A 12 3.08 -9.82 -3.44
N GLU A 13 3.29 -8.85 -4.34
CA GLU A 13 3.99 -7.59 -4.02
C GLU A 13 3.17 -6.72 -3.08
N LEU A 14 1.83 -6.67 -3.25
CA LEU A 14 0.96 -5.96 -2.32
C LEU A 14 1.06 -6.59 -0.93
N GLU A 15 1.03 -7.91 -0.81
CA GLU A 15 1.16 -8.62 0.45
C GLU A 15 2.52 -8.37 1.10
N ALA A 16 3.61 -8.47 0.33
CA ALA A 16 4.96 -8.18 0.81
C ALA A 16 5.08 -6.72 1.31
N PHE A 17 4.46 -5.77 0.59
CA PHE A 17 4.39 -4.38 1.02
C PHE A 17 3.66 -4.23 2.35
N LEU A 18 2.47 -4.83 2.50
CA LEU A 18 1.71 -4.78 3.76
C LEU A 18 2.51 -5.37 4.93
N ILE A 19 3.14 -6.54 4.74
CA ILE A 19 3.99 -7.18 5.74
C ILE A 19 5.17 -6.27 6.12
N SER A 20 5.78 -5.58 5.14
CA SER A 20 6.89 -4.65 5.42
C SER A 20 6.45 -3.42 6.24
N VAL A 21 5.22 -2.97 6.02
CA VAL A 21 4.60 -1.86 6.78
C VAL A 21 4.32 -2.31 8.22
N GLU A 22 3.72 -3.48 8.40
CA GLU A 22 3.41 -4.05 9.73
C GLU A 22 4.66 -4.33 10.56
N ASN A 23 5.70 -4.90 9.93
CA ASN A 23 6.95 -5.24 10.61
C ASN A 23 7.85 -4.02 10.85
N GLY A 24 7.44 -2.81 10.44
CA GLY A 24 8.27 -1.61 10.53
C GLY A 24 9.52 -1.65 9.65
N GLY A 25 9.56 -2.56 8.66
CA GLY A 25 10.71 -2.76 7.76
C GLY A 25 11.01 -1.54 6.89
N LEU A 26 10.04 -0.62 6.76
CA LEU A 26 10.17 0.65 6.05
C LEU A 26 10.61 1.81 6.96
N GLY A 27 10.90 1.56 8.25
CA GLY A 27 11.24 2.61 9.23
C GLY A 27 10.09 3.56 9.55
N LEU A 28 8.86 3.17 9.21
CA LEU A 28 7.66 3.96 9.46
C LEU A 28 7.30 3.86 10.95
N THR A 29 7.02 5.00 11.57
CA THR A 29 6.57 5.08 12.96
C THR A 29 5.15 5.60 13.01
N GLY A 30 4.34 5.07 13.94
CA GLY A 30 2.95 5.52 14.12
C GLY A 30 2.00 5.08 13.01
N VAL A 31 2.30 4.00 12.26
CA VAL A 31 1.36 3.43 11.30
C VAL A 31 0.12 2.94 12.04
N ALA A 32 -1.05 3.48 11.66
CA ALA A 32 -2.34 3.10 12.23
C ALA A 32 -3.22 2.33 11.25
N GLY A 33 -2.94 2.40 9.95
CA GLY A 33 -3.69 1.64 8.96
C GLY A 33 -3.19 1.77 7.53
N VAL A 34 -3.74 0.92 6.66
CA VAL A 34 -3.47 0.92 5.22
C VAL A 34 -4.80 0.92 4.46
N ALA A 35 -4.86 1.64 3.33
CA ALA A 35 -6.05 1.75 2.49
C ALA A 35 -5.70 1.80 1.00
N LEU A 36 -6.61 1.33 0.13
CA LEU A 36 -6.52 1.54 -1.31
C LEU A 36 -7.32 2.78 -1.71
N ALA A 37 -6.72 3.65 -2.53
CA ALA A 37 -7.33 4.89 -2.99
C ALA A 37 -7.00 5.19 -4.46
N THR A 38 -7.82 6.01 -5.11
CA THR A 38 -7.66 6.45 -6.51
C THR A 38 -7.61 7.96 -6.66
N ASN A 39 -7.57 8.71 -5.55
CA ASN A 39 -7.66 10.17 -5.54
C ASN A 39 -6.31 10.87 -5.70
N ASN A 40 -5.47 10.42 -6.64
CA ASN A 40 -4.32 11.22 -7.07
C ASN A 40 -4.69 12.01 -8.33
N ALA A 41 -3.92 13.07 -8.62
CA ALA A 41 -4.17 13.95 -9.76
C ALA A 41 -4.15 13.24 -11.13
N THR A 42 -3.63 12.00 -11.17
CA THR A 42 -3.51 11.17 -12.38
C THR A 42 -4.58 10.08 -12.48
N GLY A 43 -5.41 9.88 -11.44
CA GLY A 43 -6.40 8.79 -11.35
C GLY A 43 -5.80 7.39 -11.20
N GLN A 44 -4.48 7.27 -11.01
CA GLN A 44 -3.81 5.99 -10.82
C GLN A 44 -4.13 5.44 -9.42
N PRO A 45 -4.61 4.19 -9.29
CA PRO A 45 -4.76 3.56 -7.99
C PRO A 45 -3.46 3.51 -7.20
N PHE A 46 -3.55 3.64 -5.88
CA PHE A 46 -2.42 3.52 -4.98
C PHE A 46 -2.85 2.92 -3.63
N VAL A 47 -1.89 2.30 -2.94
CA VAL A 47 -2.00 1.90 -1.55
C VAL A 47 -1.41 3.01 -0.67
N ALA A 48 -2.17 3.40 0.35
CA ALA A 48 -1.91 4.51 1.25
C ALA A 48 -1.69 3.99 2.67
N VAL A 49 -0.56 4.34 3.28
CA VAL A 49 -0.24 4.06 4.68
C VAL A 49 -0.52 5.32 5.49
N LEU A 50 -1.33 5.18 6.54
CA LEU A 50 -1.84 6.29 7.34
C LEU A 50 -1.29 6.26 8.76
N ASP A 51 -1.06 7.44 9.34
CA ASP A 51 -0.75 7.61 10.75
C ASP A 51 -2.01 7.56 11.64
N ASP A 52 -1.81 7.63 12.95
CA ASP A 52 -2.85 7.71 13.99
C ASP A 52 -3.79 8.93 13.84
N LYS A 53 -3.40 9.93 13.07
CA LYS A 53 -4.18 11.13 12.73
C LYS A 53 -4.82 11.03 11.33
N HIS A 54 -4.79 9.85 10.71
CA HIS A 54 -5.25 9.60 9.34
C HIS A 54 -4.51 10.43 8.27
N GLN A 55 -3.29 10.86 8.55
CA GLN A 55 -2.43 11.53 7.57
C GLN A 55 -1.66 10.51 6.76
N LEU A 56 -1.49 10.79 5.47
CA LEU A 56 -0.70 9.96 4.57
C LEU A 56 0.78 10.01 4.95
N ILE A 57 1.35 8.88 5.37
CA ILE A 57 2.78 8.72 5.63
C ILE A 57 3.50 8.27 4.34
N LEU A 58 2.93 7.28 3.65
CA LEU A 58 3.52 6.66 2.48
C LEU A 58 2.43 6.27 1.48
N ALA A 59 2.71 6.50 0.19
CA ALA A 59 1.91 5.97 -0.90
C ALA A 59 2.77 5.14 -1.85
N ARG A 60 2.19 4.07 -2.38
CA ARG A 60 2.74 3.29 -3.49
C ARG A 60 1.67 3.09 -4.55
N ASN A 61 2.02 3.40 -5.80
CA ASN A 61 1.11 3.17 -6.91
C ASN A 61 0.86 1.67 -7.06
N VAL A 62 -0.36 1.31 -7.43
CA VAL A 62 -0.74 -0.07 -7.72
C VAL A 62 -1.41 -0.12 -9.08
N THR A 63 -1.36 -1.24 -9.77
CA THR A 63 -2.13 -1.41 -11.02
C THR A 63 -3.63 -1.50 -10.72
N GLN A 64 -4.45 -1.26 -11.75
CA GLN A 64 -5.90 -1.42 -11.64
C GLN A 64 -6.29 -2.85 -11.21
N ALA A 65 -5.59 -3.86 -11.73
CA ALA A 65 -5.83 -5.25 -11.38
C ALA A 65 -5.60 -5.51 -9.88
N VAL A 66 -4.49 -5.00 -9.33
CA VAL A 66 -4.20 -5.08 -7.88
C VAL A 66 -5.20 -4.28 -7.06
N PHE A 67 -5.60 -3.09 -7.52
CA PHE A 67 -6.61 -2.30 -6.82
C PHE A 67 -7.96 -3.02 -6.70
N GLU A 68 -8.36 -3.77 -7.73
CA GLU A 68 -9.62 -4.52 -7.71
C GLU A 68 -9.55 -5.79 -6.89
N THR A 69 -8.47 -6.55 -7.05
CA THR A 69 -8.30 -7.87 -6.41
C THR A 69 -7.73 -7.80 -4.99
N GLY A 70 -6.95 -6.75 -4.68
CA GLY A 70 -6.27 -6.55 -3.40
C GLY A 70 -7.12 -5.91 -2.31
N LYS A 71 -8.39 -5.58 -2.59
CA LYS A 71 -9.31 -4.99 -1.59
C LYS A 71 -9.49 -5.87 -0.37
N ASP A 72 -9.60 -7.18 -0.60
CA ASP A 72 -9.75 -8.16 0.48
C ASP A 72 -8.49 -8.21 1.35
N LEU A 73 -7.32 -8.20 0.72
CA LEU A 73 -6.02 -8.24 1.39
C LEU A 73 -5.77 -7.00 2.26
N VAL A 74 -6.09 -5.80 1.75
CA VAL A 74 -5.96 -4.56 2.54
C VAL A 74 -7.01 -4.49 3.66
N ARG A 75 -8.20 -5.06 3.46
CA ARG A 75 -9.27 -5.06 4.47
C ARG A 75 -9.02 -6.04 5.60
N HIS A 76 -8.47 -7.23 5.29
CA HIS A 76 -8.27 -8.31 6.26
C HIS A 76 -6.83 -8.40 6.78
N GLY A 77 -5.89 -7.68 6.16
CA GLY A 77 -4.46 -7.81 6.42
C GLY A 77 -3.83 -8.94 5.61
N PRO A 78 -2.48 -8.99 5.57
CA PRO A 78 -1.74 -10.08 4.94
C PRO A 78 -2.10 -11.41 5.59
N ARG A 79 -2.22 -12.47 4.78
CA ARG A 79 -2.64 -13.80 5.29
C ARG A 79 -1.46 -14.63 5.78
N LYS A 80 -0.24 -14.25 5.41
CA LYS A 80 1.00 -14.88 5.90
C LYS A 80 1.50 -14.17 7.16
N HIS A 81 1.48 -14.90 8.28
CA HIS A 81 2.20 -14.58 9.52
C HIS A 81 3.45 -15.47 9.65
#